data_AF-A0A1F3J0M2-F1
#
_entry.id   AF-A0A1F3J0M2-F1
#
_cell.length_a   1.000
_cell.length_b   1.000
_cell.length_c   1.000
_cell.angle_alpha   90.00
_cell.angle_beta   90.00
_cell.angle_gamma   90.00
#
_symmetry.space_group_name_H-M   'P 1'
#
loop_
_entity.id
_entity.type
_entity.pdbx_description
1 polymer ?
#
loop_
_entity_poly.entity_id
_entity_poly.type
_entity_poly.pdbx_seq_one_letter_code
_entity_poly.pdbx_strand_id
1 'polypeptide(L)'
;MPEFGFKINKSAQIDLDKADDSLYRKICGLEPSLKTCIFCGSCAATCTAGQFTSFSFRRLSVELRRGLIKEVKEEISKCMLCGKCTLVCPRNVNTRHILYHLKKHFDGNEL
;
A
#
# COMPACT_ATOMS: atom_id res chain seq x y z
N MET A 1 11.18 15.13 -42.17
CA MET A 1 10.44 14.00 -41.58
C MET A 1 9.12 14.55 -41.07
N PRO A 2 7.96 14.00 -41.44
CA PRO A 2 6.67 14.50 -40.94
C PRO A 2 6.62 14.31 -39.42
N GLU A 3 6.21 15.34 -38.67
CA GLU A 3 5.94 15.24 -37.24
C GLU A 3 4.65 14.42 -37.04
N PHE A 4 4.78 13.11 -36.99
CA PHE A 4 3.73 12.21 -36.54
C PHE A 4 3.50 12.53 -35.05
N GLY A 5 2.37 13.17 -34.72
CA GLY A 5 2.04 13.80 -33.42
C GLY A 5 1.95 12.86 -32.20
N PHE A 6 2.73 11.79 -32.16
CA PHE A 6 2.82 10.85 -31.06
C PHE A 6 4.17 11.05 -30.36
N LYS A 7 4.11 11.44 -29.09
CA LYS A 7 5.28 11.50 -28.22
C LYS A 7 5.45 10.16 -27.51
N ILE A 8 6.67 9.64 -27.44
CA ILE A 8 6.97 8.44 -26.64
C ILE A 8 6.67 8.77 -25.18
N ASN A 9 5.65 8.13 -24.61
CA ASN A 9 5.34 8.26 -23.19
C ASN A 9 6.47 7.68 -22.35
N LYS A 10 6.75 8.32 -21.22
CA LYS A 10 7.67 7.75 -20.23
C LYS A 10 7.09 6.41 -19.77
N SER A 11 7.90 5.35 -19.84
CA SER A 11 7.53 4.04 -19.34
C SER A 11 7.16 4.11 -17.86
N ALA A 12 6.06 3.46 -17.46
CA ALA A 12 5.68 3.26 -16.06
C ALA A 12 6.35 2.02 -15.43
N GLN A 13 7.39 1.50 -16.08
CA GLN A 13 8.15 0.36 -15.58
C GLN A 13 8.85 0.71 -14.27
N ILE A 14 8.72 -0.19 -13.30
CA ILE A 14 9.38 -0.10 -12.00
C ILE A 14 10.56 -1.07 -12.05
N ASP A 15 11.75 -0.57 -11.75
CA ASP A 15 12.95 -1.38 -11.56
C ASP A 15 12.92 -1.97 -10.14
N LEU A 16 12.49 -3.24 -10.04
CA LEU A 16 12.36 -3.92 -8.76
C LEU A 16 13.71 -4.24 -8.12
N ASP A 17 14.78 -4.33 -8.91
CA ASP A 17 16.14 -4.58 -8.39
C ASP A 17 16.71 -3.35 -7.69
N LYS A 18 16.23 -2.16 -8.09
CA LYS A 18 16.61 -0.87 -7.47
C LYS A 18 15.60 -0.34 -6.43
N ALA A 19 14.44 -0.97 -6.31
CA ALA A 19 13.38 -0.50 -5.41
C ALA A 19 13.79 -0.70 -3.93
N ASP A 20 13.64 0.34 -3.11
CA ASP A 20 13.89 0.23 -1.66
C ASP A 20 12.71 -0.45 -0.96
N ASP A 21 12.89 -1.72 -0.58
CA ASP A 21 11.91 -2.49 0.18
C ASP A 21 12.15 -2.46 1.70
N SER A 22 13.03 -1.58 2.20
CA SER A 22 13.41 -1.49 3.62
C SER A 22 12.19 -1.29 4.54
N LEU A 23 11.25 -0.41 4.17
CA LEU A 23 10.03 -0.18 4.96
C LEU A 23 9.14 -1.43 4.99
N TYR A 24 8.99 -2.11 3.85
CA TYR A 24 8.22 -3.36 3.78
C TYR A 24 8.82 -4.42 4.70
N ARG A 25 10.15 -4.59 4.71
CA ARG A 25 10.84 -5.53 5.61
C ARG A 25 10.63 -5.18 7.08
N LYS A 26 10.73 -3.91 7.45
CA LYS A 26 10.46 -3.43 8.83
C LYS A 26 9.05 -3.76 9.26
N ILE A 27 8.04 -3.43 8.45
CA ILE A 27 6.64 -3.74 8.73
C ILE A 27 6.40 -5.24 8.83
N CYS A 28 7.04 -6.05 7.99
CA CYS A 28 6.97 -7.51 8.09
C CYS A 28 7.63 -8.07 9.35
N GLY A 29 8.61 -7.38 9.93
CA GLY A 29 9.21 -7.73 11.22
C GLY A 29 8.24 -7.51 12.38
N LEU A 30 7.42 -6.46 12.31
CA LEU A 30 6.40 -6.15 13.30
C LEU A 30 5.13 -6.99 13.12
N GLU A 31 4.70 -7.18 11.88
CA GLU A 31 3.47 -7.89 11.54
C GLU A 31 3.72 -8.89 10.38
N PRO A 32 4.19 -10.11 10.71
CA PRO A 32 4.53 -11.14 9.73
C PRO A 32 3.35 -11.57 8.84
N SER A 33 2.11 -11.36 9.31
CA SER A 33 0.90 -11.72 8.55
C SER A 33 0.79 -10.98 7.21
N LEU A 34 1.46 -9.83 7.02
CA LEU A 34 1.49 -9.13 5.73
C LEU A 34 2.05 -10.01 4.59
N LYS A 35 2.94 -10.97 4.90
CA LYS A 35 3.50 -11.91 3.93
C LYS A 35 2.45 -12.89 3.37
N THR A 36 1.36 -13.15 4.09
CA THR A 36 0.32 -14.11 3.67
C THR A 36 -0.76 -13.47 2.78
N CYS A 37 -0.71 -12.15 2.59
CA CYS A 37 -1.65 -11.41 1.77
C CYS A 37 -1.58 -11.86 0.29
N ILE A 38 -2.71 -12.38 -0.21
CA ILE A 38 -2.90 -12.83 -1.61
C ILE A 38 -3.50 -11.76 -2.52
N PHE A 39 -3.60 -10.52 -2.05
CA PHE A 39 -4.16 -9.39 -2.81
C PHE A 39 -5.59 -9.59 -3.36
N CYS A 40 -6.44 -10.37 -2.69
CA CYS A 40 -7.81 -10.63 -3.15
C CYS A 40 -8.71 -9.38 -3.20
N GLY A 41 -8.42 -8.36 -2.40
CA GLY A 41 -9.17 -7.09 -2.41
C GLY A 41 -10.39 -7.02 -1.49
N SER A 42 -10.71 -8.05 -0.69
CA SER A 42 -11.84 -8.01 0.27
C SER A 42 -11.77 -6.81 1.22
N CYS A 43 -10.56 -6.49 1.69
CA CYS A 43 -10.28 -5.34 2.53
C CYS A 43 -10.56 -3.99 1.84
N ALA A 44 -10.34 -3.89 0.53
CA ALA A 44 -10.64 -2.70 -0.25
C ALA A 44 -12.15 -2.56 -0.46
N ALA A 45 -12.85 -3.66 -0.78
CA ALA A 45 -14.29 -3.67 -1.00
C ALA A 45 -15.10 -3.26 0.25
N THR A 46 -14.65 -3.63 1.45
CA THR A 46 -15.31 -3.25 2.71
C THR A 46 -14.92 -1.85 3.23
N CYS A 47 -13.92 -1.22 2.62
CA CYS A 47 -13.34 0.00 3.17
C CYS A 47 -14.28 1.21 2.99
N THR A 48 -14.75 1.78 4.10
CA THR A 48 -15.56 3.00 4.06
C THR A 48 -14.78 4.20 3.50
N ALA A 49 -13.48 4.33 3.81
CA ALA A 49 -12.66 5.39 3.22
C ALA A 49 -12.51 5.25 1.70
N GLY A 50 -12.45 4.01 1.19
CA GLY A 50 -12.37 3.73 -0.24
C GLY A 50 -13.65 4.05 -1.03
N GLN A 51 -14.79 4.29 -0.35
CA GLN A 51 -16.02 4.74 -1.00
C GLN A 51 -15.98 6.23 -1.35
N PHE A 52 -15.21 7.02 -0.61
CA PHE A 52 -15.14 8.48 -0.75
C PHE A 52 -13.75 8.97 -1.23
N THR A 53 -12.78 8.07 -1.34
CA THR A 53 -11.39 8.38 -1.70
C THR A 53 -10.78 7.26 -2.55
N SER A 54 -9.56 7.44 -3.07
CA SER A 54 -8.81 6.41 -3.80
C SER A 54 -8.19 5.31 -2.92
N PHE A 55 -8.45 5.34 -1.60
CA PHE A 55 -7.77 4.47 -0.65
C PHE A 55 -8.10 2.99 -0.86
N SER A 56 -7.05 2.18 -0.97
CA SER A 56 -7.17 0.72 -1.08
C SER A 56 -5.99 0.04 -0.41
N PHE A 57 -6.26 -0.72 0.65
CA PHE A 57 -5.21 -1.49 1.34
C PHE A 57 -4.52 -2.50 0.39
N ARG A 58 -5.28 -3.09 -0.55
CA ARG A 58 -4.72 -3.98 -1.57
C ARG A 58 -3.67 -3.26 -2.40
N ARG A 59 -3.99 -2.06 -2.90
CA ARG A 59 -3.09 -1.25 -3.73
C ARG A 59 -1.88 -0.77 -2.91
N LEU A 60 -2.14 -0.22 -1.73
CA LEU A 60 -1.10 0.22 -0.79
C LEU A 60 -0.13 -0.92 -0.44
N SER A 61 -0.61 -2.15 -0.26
CA SER A 61 0.24 -3.32 -0.01
C SER A 61 1.16 -3.68 -1.19
N VAL A 62 0.73 -3.40 -2.42
CA VAL A 62 1.56 -3.58 -3.63
C VAL A 62 2.59 -2.47 -3.73
N GLU A 63 2.17 -1.22 -3.52
CA GLU A 63 3.05 -0.04 -3.54
C GLU A 63 4.15 -0.16 -2.48
N LEU A 64 3.79 -0.58 -1.26
CA LEU A 64 4.74 -0.83 -0.19
C LEU A 64 5.77 -1.91 -0.56
N ARG A 65 5.35 -3.01 -1.19
CA ARG A 65 6.27 -4.07 -1.65
C ARG A 65 7.16 -3.65 -2.81
N ARG A 66 6.77 -2.62 -3.56
CA ARG A 66 7.52 -2.07 -4.70
C ARG A 66 8.37 -0.86 -4.31
N GLY A 67 8.48 -0.53 -3.03
CA GLY A 67 9.24 0.63 -2.56
C GLY A 67 8.67 1.99 -2.99
N LEU A 68 7.38 2.05 -3.33
CA LEU A 68 6.69 3.28 -3.74
C LEU A 68 6.24 4.08 -2.51
N ILE A 69 7.21 4.58 -1.75
CA ILE A 69 6.98 5.19 -0.42
C ILE A 69 6.14 6.47 -0.48
N LYS A 70 6.29 7.26 -1.55
CA LYS A 70 5.54 8.51 -1.72
C LYS A 70 4.05 8.23 -1.85
N GLU A 71 3.69 7.28 -2.69
CA GLU A 71 2.33 6.83 -2.94
C GLU A 71 1.73 6.23 -1.66
N VAL A 72 2.49 5.42 -0.93
CA VAL A 72 2.06 4.86 0.37
C VAL A 72 1.76 5.98 1.37
N LYS A 73 2.60 7.02 1.45
CA LYS A 73 2.40 8.17 2.35
C LYS A 73 1.15 8.97 2.01
N GLU A 74 0.86 9.16 0.73
CA GLU A 74 -0.35 9.87 0.29
C GLU A 74 -1.61 9.05 0.62
N GLU A 75 -1.59 7.74 0.38
CA GLU A 75 -2.73 6.86 0.62
C GLU A 75 -2.98 6.61 2.11
N ILE A 76 -1.95 6.42 2.95
CA ILE A 76 -2.12 6.09 4.37
C ILE A 76 -2.85 7.19 5.15
N SER A 77 -2.71 8.44 4.74
CA SER A 77 -3.37 9.61 5.36
C SER A 77 -4.90 9.49 5.35
N LYS A 78 -5.47 8.73 4.40
CA LYS A 78 -6.91 8.53 4.21
C LYS A 78 -7.48 7.44 5.11
N CYS A 79 -6.64 6.63 5.73
CA CYS A 79 -7.07 5.55 6.60
C CYS A 79 -7.60 6.07 7.95
N MET A 80 -8.84 5.73 8.29
CA MET A 80 -9.47 6.08 9.57
C MET A 80 -9.26 5.02 10.68
N LEU A 81 -8.42 4.02 10.46
CA LEU A 81 -8.10 2.93 11.42
C LEU A 81 -9.32 2.19 12.03
N CYS A 82 -10.43 2.12 11.30
CA CYS A 82 -11.69 1.52 11.78
C CYS A 82 -11.66 -0.01 11.94
N GLY A 83 -10.71 -0.71 11.31
CA GLY A 83 -10.48 -2.14 11.50
C GLY A 83 -11.34 -3.12 10.69
N LYS A 84 -12.33 -2.65 9.93
CA LYS A 84 -13.22 -3.52 9.11
C LYS A 84 -12.45 -4.44 8.16
N CYS A 85 -11.31 -3.98 7.65
CA CYS A 85 -10.44 -4.72 6.75
C CYS A 85 -9.85 -6.01 7.36
N THR A 86 -9.64 -6.06 8.69
CA THR A 86 -9.15 -7.28 9.36
C THR A 86 -10.25 -8.33 9.45
N LEU A 87 -11.51 -7.93 9.67
CA LEU A 87 -12.65 -8.84 9.83
C LEU A 87 -12.99 -9.64 8.57
N VAL A 88 -12.70 -9.09 7.40
CA VAL A 88 -13.03 -9.71 6.10
C VAL A 88 -11.86 -10.43 5.45
N CYS A 89 -10.69 -10.46 6.08
CA CYS A 89 -9.49 -11.00 5.45
C CYS A 89 -9.49 -12.53 5.47
N PRO A 90 -9.52 -13.23 4.31
CA PRO A 90 -9.53 -14.69 4.27
C PRO A 90 -8.20 -15.33 4.67
N ARG A 91 -7.13 -14.53 4.76
CA ARG A 91 -5.78 -14.96 5.17
C ARG A 91 -5.42 -14.52 6.59
N ASN A 92 -6.39 -13.95 7.31
CA ASN A 92 -6.21 -13.42 8.66
C ASN A 92 -5.03 -12.44 8.79
N VAL A 93 -4.85 -11.58 7.78
CA VAL A 93 -3.84 -10.51 7.81
C VAL A 93 -4.32 -9.42 8.76
N ASN A 94 -3.45 -9.01 9.70
CA ASN A 94 -3.77 -7.96 10.65
C ASN A 94 -3.64 -6.56 10.04
N THR A 95 -4.47 -6.30 9.02
CA THR A 95 -4.42 -5.10 8.17
C THR A 95 -4.51 -3.79 8.96
N ARG A 96 -5.33 -3.75 10.03
CA ARG A 96 -5.44 -2.58 10.91
C ARG A 96 -4.11 -2.25 11.58
N HIS A 97 -3.41 -3.25 12.10
CA HIS A 97 -2.15 -3.06 12.82
C HIS A 97 -1.03 -2.62 11.86
N ILE A 98 -1.01 -3.19 10.66
CA ILE A 98 -0.10 -2.76 9.57
C ILE A 98 -0.31 -1.28 9.24
N LEU A 99 -1.57 -0.86 9.07
CA LEU A 99 -1.92 0.53 8.79
C LEU A 99 -1.55 1.46 9.95
N TYR A 100 -1.69 1.01 11.19
CA TYR A 100 -1.25 1.75 12.37
C TYR A 100 0.27 1.99 12.35
N HIS A 101 1.08 0.95 12.12
CA HIS A 101 2.54 1.09 12.05
C HIS A 101 3.00 1.99 10.91
N LEU A 102 2.37 1.88 9.74
CA LEU A 102 2.65 2.76 8.61
C LEU A 102 2.31 4.21 8.96
N LYS A 103 1.15 4.47 9.56
CA LYS A 103 0.76 5.81 9.97
C LYS A 103 1.72 6.38 11.02
N LYS A 104 2.08 5.58 12.03
CA LYS A 104 3.10 5.92 13.05
C LYS A 104 4.43 6.33 12.41
N HIS A 105 4.90 5.56 11.44
CA HIS A 105 6.14 5.83 10.70
C HIS A 105 6.11 7.19 9.97
N PHE A 106 5.01 7.53 9.30
CA PHE A 106 4.90 8.78 8.54
C PHE A 106 4.56 10.00 9.39
N ASP A 107 3.95 9.82 10.56
CA ASP A 107 3.67 10.89 11.53
C ASP A 107 4.95 11.31 12.30
N GLY A 108 6.13 10.75 11.97
CA GLY A 108 7.42 11.12 12.54
C GLY A 108 7.75 10.41 13.86
N ASN A 109 6.94 9.42 14.26
CA ASN A 109 7.22 8.59 15.42
C ASN A 109 8.10 7.41 14.99
N GLU A 110 9.16 7.12 15.75
CA GLU A 110 10.02 5.95 15.49
C GLU A 110 9.20 4.66 15.49
N LEU A 111 9.47 3.79 14.50
CA LEU A 111 8.78 2.51 14.31
C LEU A 111 9.02 1.57 15.48
#